data_AF-A0A6J4HYT4-F1
#
_entry.id   AF-A0A6J4HYT4-F1
#
_cell.length_a   1.000
_cell.length_b   1.000
_cell.length_c   1.000
_cell.angle_alpha   90.00
_cell.angle_beta   90.00
_cell.angle_gamma   90.00
#
_symmetry.space_group_name_H-M   'P 1'
#
loop_
_entity.id
_entity.type
_entity.pdbx_description
1 polymer ?
#
loop_
_entity_poly.entity_id
_entity_poly.type
_entity_poly.pdbx_seq_one_letter_code
_entity_poly.pdbx_strand_id
1 'polypeptide(L)'
;MPRDHPTAPQHQRADGAFELRFGPDGKLRHLFQQAPLRVLFPTPDPGEPPLAAVVNCAGGLAGGDVLRQEARLAAGARATVSTAAAEKVYRSLGAETRIATSLALGPGAVLEWIPQETILFDGARMVRRLRADLAGGAVLLAAETLVFGRAARGERLRSGALLDAWRVHGPEGLLWADALALPDELGEALEAPFGFAGAEALGTLLLAGPGAEAGRGLLRALSPAAPGGATLPRP
;
A
#
# COMPACT_ATOMS: atom_id res chain seq x y z
N MET A 1 -23.91 41.19 20.56
CA MET A 1 -22.66 40.42 20.75
C MET A 1 -22.85 39.07 20.07
N PRO A 2 -22.16 38.75 18.97
CA PRO A 2 -22.12 37.37 18.48
C PRO A 2 -21.52 36.51 19.60
N ARG A 3 -22.16 35.39 19.93
CA ARG A 3 -21.56 34.41 20.84
C ARG A 3 -20.46 33.71 20.05
N ASP A 4 -19.22 33.84 20.48
CA ASP A 4 -18.12 33.02 19.99
C ASP A 4 -18.56 31.56 20.08
N HIS A 5 -18.71 30.90 18.93
CA HIS A 5 -18.87 29.46 18.91
C HIS A 5 -17.58 28.87 19.48
N PRO A 6 -17.64 28.00 20.50
CA PRO A 6 -16.44 27.35 21.00
C PRO A 6 -15.81 26.58 19.84
N THR A 7 -14.57 26.91 19.50
CA THR A 7 -13.76 26.15 18.56
C THR A 7 -13.79 24.69 18.99
N ALA A 8 -14.34 23.82 18.14
CA ALA A 8 -14.37 22.39 18.41
C ALA A 8 -12.95 21.90 18.72
N PRO A 9 -12.77 21.00 19.71
CA PRO A 9 -11.45 20.48 20.03
C PRO A 9 -10.82 19.87 18.79
N GLN A 10 -9.62 20.34 18.43
CA GLN A 10 -8.87 19.76 17.33
C GLN A 10 -8.32 18.42 17.80
N HIS A 11 -8.88 17.34 17.27
CA HIS A 11 -8.40 16.00 17.58
C HIS A 11 -6.96 15.84 17.07
N GLN A 12 -6.10 15.20 17.88
CA GLN A 12 -4.74 14.86 17.46
C GLN A 12 -4.77 13.97 16.21
N ARG A 13 -3.85 14.23 15.28
CA ARG A 13 -3.68 13.44 14.05
C ARG A 13 -2.28 12.86 13.99
N ALA A 14 -2.20 11.64 13.51
CA ALA A 14 -0.93 11.00 13.23
C ALA A 14 -0.27 11.66 12.02
N ASP A 15 0.99 12.02 12.16
CA ASP A 15 1.90 12.29 11.06
C ASP A 15 3.05 11.29 11.22
N GLY A 16 2.94 10.15 10.55
CA GLY A 16 3.85 9.02 10.67
C GLY A 16 4.75 8.88 9.46
N ALA A 17 5.97 8.36 9.69
CA ALA A 17 6.87 8.08 8.59
C ALA A 17 7.84 6.93 8.87
N PHE A 18 8.30 6.25 7.83
CA PHE A 18 9.57 5.52 7.88
C PHE A 18 10.36 5.70 6.59
N GLU A 19 11.68 5.63 6.71
CA GLU A 19 12.60 5.56 5.57
C GLU A 19 13.59 4.42 5.78
N LEU A 20 13.73 3.57 4.77
CA LEU A 20 14.66 2.45 4.74
C LEU A 20 15.61 2.60 3.55
N ARG A 21 16.92 2.44 3.78
CA ARG A 21 17.90 2.35 2.71
C ARG A 21 18.81 1.16 2.90
N PHE A 22 18.85 0.26 1.91
CA PHE A 22 19.74 -0.90 1.89
C PHE A 22 20.92 -0.66 0.94
N GLY A 23 22.12 -0.98 1.40
CA GLY A 23 23.35 -0.89 0.61
C GLY A 23 23.52 -2.07 -0.36
N PRO A 24 24.55 -2.03 -1.25
CA PRO A 24 24.80 -3.10 -2.23
C PRO A 24 25.09 -4.47 -1.61
N ASP A 25 25.57 -4.50 -0.37
CA ASP A 25 25.79 -5.71 0.43
C ASP A 25 24.53 -6.21 1.15
N GLY A 26 23.36 -5.64 0.82
CA GLY A 26 22.07 -5.93 1.45
C GLY A 26 21.93 -5.38 2.86
N LYS A 27 22.97 -4.76 3.46
CA LYS A 27 22.88 -4.29 4.84
C LYS A 27 22.16 -2.94 4.93
N LEU A 28 21.44 -2.72 6.01
CA LEU A 28 20.79 -1.45 6.32
C LEU A 28 21.83 -0.33 6.42
N ARG A 29 21.54 0.80 5.77
CA ARG A 29 22.37 2.02 5.77
C ARG A 29 21.67 3.21 6.40
N HIS A 30 20.35 3.22 6.35
CA HIS A 30 19.52 4.28 6.91
C HIS A 30 18.22 3.70 7.42
N LEU A 31 17.85 4.14 8.62
CA LEU A 31 16.54 3.91 9.21
C LEU A 31 16.10 5.21 9.87
N PHE A 32 15.05 5.82 9.32
CA PHE A 32 14.26 6.83 10.00
C PHE A 32 12.88 6.26 10.30
N GLN A 33 12.32 6.62 11.45
CA GLN A 33 10.97 6.24 11.83
C GLN A 33 10.35 7.32 12.72
N GLN A 34 9.07 7.58 12.50
CA GLN A 34 8.27 8.55 13.21
C GLN A 34 6.92 7.92 13.54
N ALA A 35 6.50 8.11 14.79
CA ALA A 35 5.26 7.55 15.29
C ALA A 35 4.06 7.96 14.40
N PRO A 36 3.14 7.03 14.11
CA PRO A 36 3.00 5.73 14.76
C PRO A 36 3.77 4.58 14.10
N LEU A 37 4.59 4.84 13.07
CA LEU A 37 5.29 3.79 12.34
C LEU A 37 6.58 3.36 13.04
N ARG A 38 6.78 2.04 13.13
CA ARG A 38 8.01 1.39 13.59
C ARG A 38 8.44 0.33 12.61
N VAL A 39 9.75 0.14 12.45
CA VAL A 39 10.31 -0.94 11.63
C VAL A 39 10.98 -1.98 12.53
N LEU A 40 10.60 -3.25 12.36
CA LEU A 40 11.14 -4.39 13.07
C LEU A 40 12.00 -5.25 12.15
N PHE A 41 13.04 -5.85 12.74
CA PHE A 41 13.96 -6.81 12.13
C PHE A 41 14.68 -6.41 10.83
N PRO A 42 14.99 -5.13 10.54
CA PRO A 42 15.56 -4.73 9.24
C PRO A 42 17.01 -5.21 9.00
N THR A 43 17.59 -5.97 9.93
CA THR A 43 18.92 -6.57 9.82
C THR A 43 18.74 -8.09 9.71
N PRO A 44 19.07 -8.71 8.57
CA PRO A 44 18.89 -10.14 8.36
C PRO A 44 19.95 -10.98 9.08
N ASP A 45 19.62 -12.26 9.29
CA ASP A 45 20.61 -13.28 9.61
C ASP A 45 21.48 -13.63 8.39
N PRO A 46 22.68 -14.21 8.59
CA PRO A 46 23.57 -14.56 7.50
C PRO A 46 22.91 -15.48 6.46
N GLY A 47 22.84 -15.02 5.20
CA GLY A 47 22.27 -15.78 4.09
C GLY A 47 20.81 -15.47 3.78
N GLU A 48 20.15 -14.64 4.58
CA GLU A 48 18.77 -14.22 4.35
C GLU A 48 18.71 -12.82 3.69
N PRO A 49 17.75 -12.57 2.79
CA PRO A 49 17.46 -11.20 2.38
C PRO A 49 16.90 -10.41 3.58
N PRO A 50 17.26 -9.12 3.74
CA PRO A 50 16.65 -8.24 4.73
C PRO A 50 15.12 -8.28 4.69
N LEU A 51 14.50 -8.46 5.85
CA LEU A 51 13.07 -8.35 6.06
C LEU A 51 12.77 -7.14 6.95
N ALA A 52 12.02 -6.16 6.46
CA ALA A 52 11.52 -5.06 7.28
C ALA A 52 10.03 -5.26 7.56
N ALA A 53 9.70 -5.60 8.81
CA ALA A 53 8.30 -5.71 9.25
C ALA A 53 7.86 -4.36 9.85
N VAL A 54 6.98 -3.66 9.13
CA VAL A 54 6.45 -2.35 9.55
C VAL A 54 5.26 -2.55 10.48
N VAL A 55 5.21 -1.77 11.55
CA VAL A 55 4.12 -1.79 12.53
C VAL A 55 3.56 -0.38 12.69
N ASN A 56 2.25 -0.24 12.54
CA ASN A 56 1.51 0.94 12.99
C ASN A 56 1.08 0.75 14.45
N CYS A 57 1.71 1.46 15.37
CA CYS A 57 1.45 1.36 16.81
C CYS A 57 0.21 2.14 17.28
N ALA A 58 -0.48 2.88 16.42
CA ALA A 58 -1.72 3.59 16.77
C ALA A 58 -2.97 2.68 16.74
N GLY A 59 -2.86 1.48 16.18
CA GLY A 59 -3.97 0.53 16.07
C GLY A 59 -4.92 0.77 14.89
N GLY A 60 -4.74 1.89 14.17
CA GLY A 60 -5.41 2.28 12.92
C GLY A 60 -5.21 3.77 12.64
N LEU A 61 -5.81 4.25 11.56
CA LEU A 61 -5.73 5.62 11.08
C LEU A 61 -7.11 6.27 11.08
N ALA A 62 -7.20 7.51 11.54
CA ALA A 62 -8.40 8.33 11.53
C ALA A 62 -8.33 9.41 10.43
N GLY A 63 -9.50 9.96 10.07
CA GLY A 63 -9.59 10.99 9.04
C GLY A 63 -8.73 12.22 9.34
N GLY A 64 -7.77 12.52 8.46
CA GLY A 64 -6.76 13.57 8.63
C GLY A 64 -5.36 13.06 8.98
N ASP A 65 -5.20 11.78 9.30
CA ASP A 65 -3.89 11.16 9.54
C ASP A 65 -3.09 11.05 8.23
N VAL A 66 -1.76 11.12 8.36
CA VAL A 66 -0.83 11.05 7.24
C VAL A 66 0.27 10.03 7.54
N LEU A 67 0.52 9.11 6.61
CA LEU A 67 1.65 8.20 6.63
C LEU A 67 2.54 8.39 5.39
N ARG A 68 3.86 8.46 5.60
CA ARG A 68 4.88 8.49 4.53
C ARG A 68 5.82 7.29 4.65
N GLN A 69 5.92 6.50 3.60
CA GLN A 69 6.65 5.24 3.61
C GLN A 69 7.69 5.28 2.49
N GLU A 70 8.96 5.09 2.82
CA GLU A 70 10.04 5.10 1.85
C GLU A 70 10.93 3.86 1.98
N ALA A 71 11.18 3.18 0.86
CA ALA A 71 12.18 2.13 0.76
C ALA A 71 13.08 2.37 -0.46
N ARG A 72 14.39 2.42 -0.24
CA ARG A 72 15.40 2.55 -1.31
C ARG A 72 16.40 1.41 -1.26
N LEU A 73 16.63 0.77 -2.39
CA LEU A 73 17.61 -0.30 -2.53
C LEU A 73 18.74 0.16 -3.46
N ALA A 74 19.98 0.02 -3.02
CA ALA A 74 21.14 0.24 -3.87
C ALA A 74 21.26 -0.84 -4.97
N ALA A 75 22.19 -0.66 -5.90
CA ALA A 75 22.42 -1.62 -6.98
C ALA A 75 22.64 -3.05 -6.45
N GLY A 76 21.95 -4.02 -7.04
CA GLY A 76 22.02 -5.44 -6.69
C GLY A 76 21.45 -5.82 -5.32
N ALA A 77 21.00 -4.85 -4.52
CA ALA A 77 20.45 -5.12 -3.19
C ALA A 77 19.11 -5.87 -3.30
N ARG A 78 18.81 -6.69 -2.29
CA ARG A 78 17.55 -7.41 -2.16
C ARG A 78 16.92 -7.10 -0.81
N ALA A 79 15.61 -6.96 -0.75
CA ALA A 79 14.88 -6.82 0.52
C ALA A 79 13.40 -7.18 0.35
N THR A 80 12.78 -7.57 1.45
CA THR A 80 11.34 -7.70 1.60
C THR A 80 10.85 -6.69 2.63
N VAL A 81 9.81 -5.92 2.30
CA VAL A 81 9.15 -5.00 3.21
C VAL A 81 7.69 -5.39 3.29
N SER A 82 7.22 -5.65 4.50
CA SER A 82 5.84 -6.07 4.79
C SER A 82 5.34 -5.36 6.05
N THR A 83 4.08 -5.60 6.43
CA THR A 83 3.52 -5.12 7.69
C THR A 83 3.24 -6.31 8.61
N ALA A 84 3.34 -6.12 9.92
CA ALA A 84 3.07 -7.18 10.89
C ALA A 84 1.57 -7.43 11.12
N ALA A 85 0.71 -6.52 10.65
CA ALA A 85 -0.73 -6.57 10.81
C ALA A 85 -1.43 -5.76 9.72
N ALA A 86 -2.72 -6.03 9.55
CA ALA A 86 -3.60 -5.24 8.71
C ALA A 86 -3.66 -3.78 9.17
N GLU A 87 -3.59 -2.85 8.22
CA GLU A 87 -3.84 -1.44 8.47
C GLU A 87 -5.35 -1.21 8.56
N LYS A 88 -5.80 -0.35 9.46
CA LYS A 88 -7.24 -0.07 9.63
C LYS A 88 -7.48 1.39 9.38
N VAL A 89 -8.36 1.72 8.45
CA VAL A 89 -8.80 3.10 8.24
C VAL A 89 -10.18 3.25 8.83
N TYR A 90 -10.25 4.02 9.92
CA TYR A 90 -11.48 4.29 10.63
C TYR A 90 -12.40 5.23 9.85
N ARG A 91 -13.66 5.28 10.29
CA ARG A 91 -14.63 6.28 9.85
C ARG A 91 -14.05 7.69 9.96
N SER A 92 -14.18 8.45 8.88
CA SER A 92 -13.84 9.87 8.88
C SER A 92 -15.06 10.73 9.21
N LEU A 93 -14.82 11.89 9.83
CA LEU A 93 -15.81 12.95 10.03
C LEU A 93 -15.72 14.04 8.94
N GLY A 94 -14.94 13.81 7.88
CA GLY A 94 -14.81 14.68 6.72
C GLY A 94 -13.41 14.65 6.09
N ALA A 95 -12.36 14.72 6.90
CA ALA A 95 -10.98 14.77 6.42
C ALA A 95 -10.49 13.41 5.88
N GLU A 96 -9.68 13.42 4.83
CA GLU A 96 -9.07 12.21 4.28
C GLU A 96 -7.86 11.77 5.11
N THR A 97 -7.72 10.46 5.30
CA THR A 97 -6.47 9.82 5.68
C THR A 97 -5.58 9.69 4.43
N ARG A 98 -4.28 9.98 4.56
CA ARG A 98 -3.35 9.95 3.41
C ARG A 98 -2.21 8.99 3.66
N ILE A 99 -1.96 8.09 2.71
CA ILE A 99 -0.84 7.15 2.75
C ILE A 99 -0.03 7.33 1.46
N ALA A 100 1.25 7.66 1.59
CA ALA A 100 2.15 7.84 0.46
C ALA A 100 3.33 6.88 0.58
N THR A 101 3.51 6.04 -0.44
CA THR A 101 4.57 5.03 -0.51
C THR A 101 5.48 5.35 -1.69
N SER A 102 6.79 5.46 -1.42
CA SER A 102 7.82 5.70 -2.43
C SER A 102 8.87 4.59 -2.40
N LEU A 103 9.01 3.90 -3.52
CA LEU A 103 9.94 2.79 -3.71
C LEU A 103 10.97 3.17 -4.77
N ALA A 104 12.25 3.07 -4.46
CA ALA A 104 13.33 3.34 -5.42
C ALA A 104 14.31 2.17 -5.48
N LEU A 105 14.43 1.55 -6.64
CA LEU A 105 15.27 0.38 -6.85
C LEU A 105 16.45 0.72 -7.78
N GLY A 106 17.67 0.56 -7.26
CA GLY A 106 18.89 0.67 -8.05
C GLY A 106 19.05 -0.45 -9.08
N PRO A 107 20.06 -0.36 -9.96
CA PRO A 107 20.25 -1.34 -11.03
C PRO A 107 20.32 -2.78 -10.50
N GLY A 108 19.54 -3.69 -11.08
CA GLY A 108 19.49 -5.09 -10.66
C GLY A 108 18.97 -5.35 -9.23
N ALA A 109 18.43 -4.35 -8.54
CA ALA A 109 17.88 -4.53 -7.19
C ALA A 109 16.55 -5.30 -7.23
N VAL A 110 16.25 -6.03 -6.16
CA VAL A 110 15.00 -6.78 -6.02
C VAL A 110 14.27 -6.36 -4.76
N LEU A 111 13.04 -5.85 -4.90
CA LEU A 111 12.18 -5.51 -3.77
C LEU A 111 10.90 -6.35 -3.81
N GLU A 112 10.57 -6.96 -2.67
CA GLU A 112 9.24 -7.46 -2.38
C GLU A 112 8.53 -6.47 -1.45
N TRP A 113 7.58 -5.71 -1.97
CA TRP A 113 6.68 -4.85 -1.20
C TRP A 113 5.35 -5.57 -1.00
N ILE A 114 5.18 -6.23 0.13
CA ILE A 114 4.04 -7.14 0.38
C ILE A 114 3.40 -6.87 1.74
N PRO A 115 2.89 -5.65 2.00
CA PRO A 115 2.12 -5.36 3.20
C PRO A 115 0.88 -6.26 3.31
N GLN A 116 0.40 -6.45 4.54
CA GLN A 116 -0.91 -7.03 4.81
C GLN A 116 -2.02 -6.09 4.32
N GLU A 117 -3.26 -6.57 4.35
CA GLU A 117 -4.42 -5.83 3.87
C GLU A 117 -4.67 -4.50 4.61
N THR A 118 -5.29 -3.56 3.90
CA THR A 118 -5.87 -2.35 4.46
C THR A 118 -7.39 -2.52 4.57
N ILE A 119 -7.90 -2.50 5.79
CA ILE A 119 -9.32 -2.66 6.12
C ILE A 119 -9.96 -1.28 6.23
N LEU A 120 -10.89 -0.98 5.33
CA LEU A 120 -11.66 0.26 5.32
C LEU A 120 -12.95 0.09 6.13
N PHE A 121 -13.11 0.84 7.22
CA PHE A 121 -14.34 0.80 8.02
C PHE A 121 -15.42 1.65 7.35
N ASP A 122 -16.69 1.41 7.69
CA ASP A 122 -17.78 2.17 7.09
C ASP A 122 -17.68 3.68 7.38
N GLY A 123 -17.66 4.48 6.31
CA GLY A 123 -17.40 5.92 6.35
C GLY A 123 -15.92 6.31 6.28
N ALA A 124 -15.01 5.39 5.97
CA ALA A 124 -13.59 5.69 5.77
C ALA A 124 -13.39 6.63 4.56
N ARG A 125 -12.42 7.54 4.66
CA ARG A 125 -12.01 8.43 3.57
C ARG A 125 -10.50 8.32 3.41
N MET A 126 -10.03 7.69 2.34
CA MET A 126 -8.60 7.40 2.13
C MET A 126 -8.11 7.86 0.77
N VAL A 127 -6.91 8.46 0.77
CA VAL A 127 -6.08 8.64 -0.42
C VAL A 127 -4.77 7.89 -0.21
N ARG A 128 -4.56 6.80 -0.95
CA ARG A 128 -3.32 6.04 -1.01
C ARG A 128 -2.64 6.20 -2.35
N ARG A 129 -1.33 6.44 -2.32
CA ARG A 129 -0.50 6.59 -3.52
C ARG A 129 0.77 5.77 -3.38
N LEU A 130 0.99 4.86 -4.32
CA LEU A 130 2.24 4.12 -4.47
C LEU A 130 2.97 4.63 -5.70
N ARG A 131 4.21 5.08 -5.51
CA ARG A 131 5.15 5.38 -6.59
C ARG A 131 6.35 4.46 -6.49
N ALA A 132 6.69 3.80 -7.60
CA ALA A 132 7.92 3.05 -7.73
C ALA A 132 8.75 3.53 -8.91
N ASP A 133 10.06 3.66 -8.70
CA ASP A 133 11.05 4.02 -9.72
C ASP A 133 12.10 2.90 -9.80
N LEU A 134 12.15 2.19 -10.93
CA LEU A 134 13.01 1.03 -11.17
C LEU A 134 14.14 1.40 -12.15
N ALA A 135 15.38 1.22 -11.73
CA ALA A 135 16.52 1.28 -12.62
C ALA A 135 16.65 0.02 -13.50
N GLY A 136 17.60 0.04 -14.44
CA GLY A 136 17.84 -1.07 -15.38
C GLY A 136 18.05 -2.41 -14.66
N GLY A 137 17.28 -3.42 -15.06
CA GLY A 137 17.37 -4.76 -14.48
C GLY A 137 16.75 -4.93 -13.09
N ALA A 138 16.17 -3.88 -12.50
CA ALA A 138 15.50 -3.99 -11.20
C ALA A 138 14.21 -4.82 -11.31
N VAL A 139 13.84 -5.47 -10.21
CA VAL A 139 12.62 -6.28 -10.08
C VAL A 139 11.84 -5.83 -8.86
N LEU A 140 10.56 -5.53 -9.04
CA LEU A 140 9.60 -5.22 -7.99
C LEU A 140 8.49 -6.26 -8.02
N LEU A 141 8.29 -6.97 -6.91
CA LEU A 141 7.05 -7.65 -6.59
C LEU A 141 6.29 -6.79 -5.59
N ALA A 142 5.13 -6.27 -5.97
CA ALA A 142 4.32 -5.41 -5.12
C ALA A 142 2.90 -5.94 -4.98
N ALA A 143 2.39 -6.03 -3.75
CA ALA A 143 1.03 -6.44 -3.45
C ALA A 143 0.34 -5.41 -2.55
N GLU A 144 -0.91 -5.08 -2.83
CA GLU A 144 -1.79 -4.41 -1.87
C GLU A 144 -3.16 -5.07 -1.91
N THR A 145 -3.77 -5.19 -0.73
CA THR A 145 -5.13 -5.70 -0.58
C THR A 145 -5.97 -4.66 0.14
N LEU A 146 -7.17 -4.40 -0.37
CA LEU A 146 -8.22 -3.61 0.27
C LEU A 146 -9.32 -4.55 0.74
N VAL A 147 -9.81 -4.35 1.97
CA VAL A 147 -10.98 -5.04 2.51
C VAL A 147 -12.07 -4.02 2.81
N PHE A 148 -13.27 -4.26 2.28
CA PHE A 148 -14.40 -3.32 2.28
C PHE A 148 -15.35 -3.54 3.45
N GLY A 149 -14.86 -3.21 4.65
CA GLY A 149 -15.58 -3.35 5.91
C GLY A 149 -15.01 -4.45 6.81
N ARG A 150 -15.44 -4.49 8.07
CA ARG A 150 -15.07 -5.56 8.99
C ARG A 150 -15.98 -6.78 8.79
N ALA A 151 -15.65 -7.62 7.80
CA ALA A 151 -16.41 -8.84 7.48
C ALA A 151 -16.63 -9.74 8.71
N ALA A 152 -15.60 -9.97 9.53
CA ALA A 152 -15.68 -10.74 10.78
C ALA A 152 -16.58 -10.10 11.88
N ARG A 153 -17.04 -8.87 11.69
CA ARG A 153 -17.99 -8.14 12.55
C ARG A 153 -19.31 -7.83 11.86
N GLY A 154 -19.54 -8.36 10.66
CA GLY A 154 -20.74 -8.10 9.87
C GLY A 154 -20.86 -6.66 9.35
N GLU A 155 -19.79 -5.87 9.39
CA GLU A 155 -19.78 -4.52 8.81
C GLU A 155 -19.39 -4.59 7.34
N ARG A 156 -20.14 -3.88 6.51
CA ARG A 156 -19.81 -3.61 5.10
C ARG A 156 -19.55 -2.12 4.90
N LEU A 157 -18.61 -1.79 4.03
CA LEU A 157 -18.34 -0.42 3.61
C LEU A 157 -19.49 0.06 2.71
N ARG A 158 -20.34 0.96 3.22
CA ARG A 158 -21.50 1.52 2.50
C ARG A 158 -21.26 2.97 2.07
N SER A 159 -20.49 3.70 2.87
CA SER A 159 -20.21 5.12 2.70
C SER A 159 -18.73 5.40 2.83
N GLY A 160 -18.26 6.51 2.25
CA GLY A 160 -16.86 6.92 2.33
C GLY A 160 -16.32 7.43 1.01
N ALA A 161 -15.00 7.54 0.93
CA ALA A 161 -14.30 7.86 -0.31
C ALA A 161 -12.95 7.13 -0.37
N LEU A 162 -12.59 6.64 -1.55
CA LEU A 162 -11.34 5.93 -1.80
C LEU A 162 -10.68 6.48 -3.05
N LEU A 163 -9.40 6.83 -2.94
CA LEU A 163 -8.48 6.91 -4.06
C LEU A 163 -7.28 6.02 -3.75
N ASP A 164 -7.08 4.97 -4.53
CA ASP A 164 -5.86 4.15 -4.48
C ASP A 164 -5.18 4.18 -5.84
N ALA A 165 -3.97 4.73 -5.90
CA ALA A 165 -3.30 5.02 -7.16
C ALA A 165 -1.85 4.56 -7.19
N TRP A 166 -1.49 3.90 -8.28
CA TRP A 166 -0.17 3.32 -8.52
C TRP A 166 0.49 4.00 -9.71
N ARG A 167 1.78 4.31 -9.58
CA ARG A 167 2.63 4.71 -10.71
C ARG A 167 3.98 4.03 -10.60
N VAL A 168 4.30 3.20 -11.58
CA VAL A 168 5.58 2.48 -11.66
C VAL A 168 6.31 2.92 -12.91
N HIS A 169 7.54 3.41 -12.72
CA HIS A 169 8.41 3.86 -13.80
C HIS A 169 9.62 2.94 -13.91
N GLY A 170 10.07 2.72 -15.13
CA GLY A 170 11.32 2.08 -15.48
C GLY A 170 12.28 3.07 -16.14
N PRO A 171 13.41 2.59 -16.68
CA PRO A 171 14.42 3.44 -17.31
C PRO A 171 13.91 4.28 -18.48
N GLU A 172 12.91 3.77 -19.21
CA GLU A 172 12.37 4.38 -20.43
C GLU A 172 11.05 5.16 -20.19
N GLY A 173 10.57 5.23 -18.95
CA GLY A 173 9.35 5.95 -18.60
C GLY A 173 8.34 5.11 -17.82
N LEU A 174 7.06 5.42 -17.98
CA LEU A 174 5.97 4.78 -17.24
C LEU A 174 5.78 3.32 -17.70
N LEU A 175 5.90 2.37 -16.77
CA LEU A 175 5.64 0.94 -17.00
C LEU A 175 4.21 0.55 -16.65
N TRP A 176 3.66 1.14 -15.59
CA TRP A 176 2.31 0.85 -15.11
C TRP A 176 1.70 2.06 -14.41
N ALA A 177 0.42 2.29 -14.66
CA ALA A 177 -0.41 3.19 -13.87
C ALA A 177 -1.79 2.58 -13.67
N ASP A 178 -2.27 2.67 -12.44
CA ASP A 178 -3.62 2.27 -12.05
C ASP A 178 -4.18 3.29 -11.07
N ALA A 179 -5.50 3.48 -11.08
CA ALA A 179 -6.18 4.37 -10.16
C ALA A 179 -7.61 3.89 -9.92
N LEU A 180 -7.84 3.31 -8.74
CA LEU A 180 -9.18 3.05 -8.23
C LEU A 180 -9.69 4.31 -7.52
N ALA A 181 -10.70 4.96 -8.09
CA ALA A 181 -11.33 6.13 -7.51
C ALA A 181 -12.82 5.87 -7.28
N LEU A 182 -13.25 5.84 -6.02
CA LEU A 182 -14.63 5.69 -5.60
C LEU A 182 -15.01 6.91 -4.73
N PRO A 183 -15.73 7.91 -5.28
CA PRO A 183 -16.17 9.08 -4.53
C PRO A 183 -17.36 8.73 -3.60
N ASP A 184 -17.90 9.76 -2.93
CA ASP A 184 -18.75 9.80 -1.72
C ASP A 184 -19.90 8.78 -1.53
N GLU A 185 -20.22 7.94 -2.53
CA GLU A 185 -21.27 6.90 -2.55
C GLU A 185 -20.71 5.52 -2.96
N LEU A 186 -19.49 5.21 -2.52
CA LEU A 186 -18.76 4.01 -2.96
C LEU A 186 -19.52 2.68 -2.76
N GLY A 187 -20.48 2.62 -1.83
CA GLY A 187 -21.25 1.40 -1.57
C GLY A 187 -22.01 0.87 -2.78
N GLU A 188 -22.60 1.75 -3.60
CA GLU A 188 -23.28 1.33 -4.83
C GLU A 188 -22.28 0.80 -5.87
N ALA A 189 -21.11 1.43 -5.97
CA ALA A 189 -20.04 0.98 -6.86
C ALA A 189 -19.49 -0.39 -6.47
N LEU A 190 -19.46 -0.72 -5.17
CA LEU A 190 -19.05 -2.04 -4.69
C LEU A 190 -20.07 -3.14 -5.02
N GLU A 191 -21.35 -2.81 -5.11
CA GLU A 191 -22.40 -3.77 -5.48
C GLU A 191 -22.58 -3.89 -7.02
N ALA A 192 -22.02 -2.95 -7.79
CA ALA A 192 -22.16 -2.92 -9.24
C ALA A 192 -21.59 -4.21 -9.89
N PRO A 193 -22.38 -4.93 -10.72
CA PRO A 193 -21.92 -6.16 -11.38
C PRO A 193 -20.70 -5.95 -12.29
N PHE A 194 -20.61 -4.79 -12.94
CA PHE A 194 -19.44 -4.39 -13.72
C PHE A 194 -18.51 -3.57 -12.82
N GLY A 195 -17.70 -4.27 -12.05
CA GLY A 195 -16.84 -3.70 -11.02
C GLY A 195 -16.51 -4.75 -9.98
N PHE A 196 -17.01 -4.56 -8.76
CA PHE A 196 -16.73 -5.44 -7.63
C PHE A 196 -17.75 -6.57 -7.49
N ALA A 197 -18.96 -6.44 -8.03
CA ALA A 197 -20.03 -7.45 -7.96
C ALA A 197 -20.27 -8.00 -6.53
N GLY A 198 -20.21 -7.11 -5.53
CA GLY A 198 -20.39 -7.45 -4.11
C GLY A 198 -19.16 -8.08 -3.44
N ALA A 199 -17.99 -8.05 -4.09
CA ALA A 199 -16.73 -8.53 -3.50
C ALA A 199 -16.40 -7.76 -2.20
N GLU A 200 -15.96 -8.51 -1.19
CA GLU A 200 -15.61 -7.94 0.12
C GLU A 200 -14.15 -7.47 0.19
N ALA A 201 -13.34 -7.80 -0.83
CA ALA A 201 -11.95 -7.41 -0.94
C ALA A 201 -11.50 -7.27 -2.39
N LEU A 202 -10.45 -6.47 -2.59
CA LEU A 202 -9.71 -6.34 -3.83
C LEU A 202 -8.23 -6.54 -3.55
N GLY A 203 -7.58 -7.44 -4.29
CA GLY A 203 -6.12 -7.60 -4.26
C GLY A 203 -5.51 -7.18 -5.58
N THR A 204 -4.46 -6.36 -5.54
CA THR A 204 -3.64 -6.01 -6.70
C THR A 204 -2.23 -6.54 -6.46
N LEU A 205 -1.74 -7.38 -7.38
CA LEU A 205 -0.38 -7.91 -7.39
C LEU A 205 0.31 -7.51 -8.70
N LEU A 206 1.48 -6.90 -8.58
CA LEU A 206 2.30 -6.43 -9.70
C LEU A 206 3.69 -7.05 -9.61
N LEU A 207 4.11 -7.70 -10.70
CA LEU A 207 5.50 -8.07 -10.92
C LEU A 207 6.04 -7.20 -12.06
N ALA A 208 7.02 -6.34 -11.77
CA ALA A 208 7.66 -5.46 -12.73
C ALA A 208 9.17 -5.76 -12.77
N GLY A 209 9.73 -5.90 -13.96
CA GLY A 209 11.14 -6.19 -14.17
C GLY A 209 11.36 -7.12 -15.37
N PRO A 210 12.62 -7.39 -15.74
CA PRO A 210 12.93 -8.32 -16.83
C PRO A 210 12.35 -9.72 -16.57
N GLY A 211 11.68 -10.30 -17.59
CA GLY A 211 11.14 -11.65 -17.50
C GLY A 211 9.82 -11.77 -16.72
N ALA A 212 9.19 -10.66 -16.30
CA ALA A 212 7.93 -10.66 -15.58
C ALA A 212 6.80 -11.40 -16.34
N GLU A 213 6.86 -11.43 -17.67
CA GLU A 213 5.92 -12.15 -18.53
C GLU A 213 5.85 -13.66 -18.24
N ALA A 214 6.95 -14.25 -17.77
CA ALA A 214 7.00 -15.66 -17.39
C ALA A 214 6.08 -15.96 -16.19
N GLY A 215 5.86 -14.99 -15.31
CA GLY A 215 4.97 -15.11 -14.15
C GLY A 215 3.49 -15.19 -14.49
N ARG A 216 3.06 -14.81 -15.71
CA ARG A 216 1.64 -14.74 -16.08
C ARG A 216 0.90 -16.06 -15.91
N GLY A 217 1.52 -17.18 -16.29
CA GLY A 217 0.91 -18.50 -16.17
C GLY A 217 0.64 -18.88 -14.71
N LEU A 218 1.64 -18.65 -13.85
CA LEU A 218 1.53 -18.85 -12.41
C LEU A 218 0.40 -18.01 -11.82
N LEU A 219 0.36 -16.71 -12.12
CA LEU A 219 -0.65 -15.80 -11.59
C LEU A 219 -2.08 -16.18 -11.98
N ARG A 220 -2.30 -16.67 -13.21
CA ARG A 220 -3.62 -17.17 -13.63
C ARG A 220 -4.01 -18.46 -12.91
N ALA A 221 -3.05 -19.29 -12.56
CA ALA A 221 -3.28 -20.55 -11.86
C ALA A 221 -3.61 -20.38 -10.37
N LEU A 222 -3.37 -19.20 -9.77
CA LEU A 222 -3.75 -18.90 -8.38
C LEU A 222 -5.28 -18.76 -8.17
N SER A 223 -6.06 -18.74 -9.26
CA SER A 223 -7.48 -18.40 -9.31
C SER A 223 -8.54 -19.44 -8.83
N PRO A 224 -8.28 -20.72 -8.47
CA PRO A 224 -9.38 -21.65 -8.17
C PRO A 224 -10.31 -21.23 -7.02
N ALA A 225 -9.84 -20.40 -6.08
CA ALA A 225 -10.59 -20.00 -4.89
C ALA A 225 -11.07 -18.54 -4.90
N ALA A 226 -10.64 -17.72 -5.86
CA ALA A 226 -11.02 -16.31 -5.96
C ALA A 226 -11.15 -15.88 -7.43
N PRO A 227 -12.24 -15.20 -7.83
CA PRO A 227 -12.35 -14.63 -9.16
C PRO A 227 -11.26 -13.57 -9.35
N GLY A 228 -10.45 -13.72 -10.40
CA GLY A 228 -9.35 -12.82 -10.66
C GLY A 228 -8.77 -13.03 -12.05
N GLY A 229 -7.87 -12.15 -12.46
CA GLY A 229 -7.18 -12.22 -13.74
C GLY A 229 -5.74 -11.77 -13.62
N ALA A 230 -4.90 -12.27 -14.53
CA ALA A 230 -3.55 -11.76 -14.71
C ALA A 230 -3.35 -11.35 -16.16
N THR A 231 -2.89 -10.11 -16.33
CA THR A 231 -2.62 -9.49 -17.63
C THR A 231 -1.19 -9.01 -17.69
N LEU A 232 -0.68 -8.85 -18.91
CA LEU A 232 0.55 -8.13 -19.18
C LEU A 232 0.14 -6.87 -19.93
N PRO A 233 0.19 -5.69 -19.28
CA PRO A 233 -0.02 -4.45 -20.00
C PRO A 233 1.06 -4.35 -21.08
N ARG A 234 0.64 -4.29 -22.35
CA ARG A 234 1.57 -3.93 -23.42
C ARG A 234 1.71 -2.40 -23.40
N PRO A 235 2.93 -1.86 -23.54
CA PRO A 235 3.09 -0.44 -23.86
C PRO A 235 2.38 -0.10 -25.18
#